data_AF-A0A842YIV6-F1
#
_entry.id   AF-A0A842YIV6-F1
#
_cell.length_a   1.000
_cell.length_b   1.000
_cell.length_c   1.000
_cell.angle_alpha   90.00
_cell.angle_beta   90.00
_cell.angle_gamma   90.00
#
_symmetry.space_group_name_H-M   'P 1'
#
loop_
_entity.id
_entity.type
_entity.pdbx_description
1 polymer ?
#
loop_
_entity_poly.entity_id
_entity_poly.type
_entity_poly.pdbx_seq_one_letter_code
_entity_poly.pdbx_strand_id
1 'polypeptide(L)'
;MTRTYAMVGTPCQITAATLMDRYTGDFPVELKLGLFCMENFSYTYLKKLAEEEGIDLADVSEFRIEKGRLWFHLNDGSKISVPLERARSAMRKNCTVCMDFTSEQSDISIGSVGSPEGWSTIIIRTEKGHELIEKARKAGYIETKPLTERGIRILEKLASGKKEENLQEIKRRESVARPVLYWRVMPDEEYLEEVTDYQFDDLRSDVIDVGACVLCGACVASCPENIVSIKDRKPEVHGECPEGCNACYVACPRTYVPDSIIGHDSASTPLGEYIEFLSARAPMFRGQDGGVVTALLTYALREGIIEGALVVDRDHEKPWKPLPVLAEEPQDIVKAAGTKYSACPLLKILKE
;
A
#
# COMPACT_ATOMS: atom_id res chain seq x y z
N MET A 1 -4.70 -27.29 6.95
CA MET A 1 -5.23 -25.96 7.32
C MET A 1 -4.46 -24.98 6.46
N THR A 2 -5.16 -24.18 5.66
CA THR A 2 -4.54 -23.12 4.86
C THR A 2 -3.93 -22.11 5.83
N ARG A 3 -2.68 -21.72 5.60
CA ARG A 3 -2.01 -20.77 6.50
C ARG A 3 -2.68 -19.42 6.42
N THR A 4 -2.92 -18.78 7.56
CA THR A 4 -3.60 -17.48 7.61
C THR A 4 -2.60 -16.34 7.82
N TYR A 5 -2.54 -15.39 6.89
CA TYR A 5 -1.62 -14.26 6.94
C TYR A 5 -2.31 -12.91 7.10
N ALA A 6 -1.57 -11.96 7.70
CA ALA A 6 -1.86 -10.53 7.55
C ALA A 6 -0.99 -9.88 6.48
N MET A 7 -1.37 -8.70 6.02
CA MET A 7 -0.50 -7.84 5.20
C MET A 7 -0.55 -6.39 5.67
N VAL A 8 0.56 -5.68 5.49
CA VAL A 8 0.63 -4.22 5.61
C VAL A 8 0.92 -3.62 4.26
N GLY A 9 -0.04 -2.91 3.70
CA GLY A 9 0.05 -2.40 2.33
C GLY A 9 -0.38 -0.94 2.20
N THR A 10 0.17 -0.26 1.21
CA THR A 10 -0.38 1.00 0.69
C THR A 10 -1.68 0.74 -0.11
N PRO A 11 -2.49 1.77 -0.43
CA PRO A 11 -3.79 1.59 -1.08
C PRO A 11 -3.76 0.66 -2.29
N CYS A 12 -2.83 0.88 -3.22
CA CYS A 12 -2.74 0.06 -4.43
C CYS A 12 -2.30 -1.40 -4.17
N GLN A 13 -1.56 -1.67 -3.09
CA GLN A 13 -1.26 -3.05 -2.66
C GLN A 13 -2.47 -3.71 -2.02
N ILE A 14 -3.25 -2.95 -1.24
CA ILE A 14 -4.50 -3.41 -0.63
C ILE A 14 -5.53 -3.72 -1.73
N THR A 15 -5.72 -2.84 -2.72
CA THR A 15 -6.58 -3.13 -3.88
C THR A 15 -6.14 -4.39 -4.61
N ALA A 16 -4.84 -4.59 -4.83
CA ALA A 16 -4.32 -5.79 -5.48
C ALA A 16 -4.64 -7.06 -4.68
N ALA A 17 -4.45 -7.01 -3.36
CA ALA A 17 -4.79 -8.11 -2.49
C ALA A 17 -6.30 -8.40 -2.46
N THR A 18 -7.15 -7.38 -2.48
CA THR A 18 -8.61 -7.54 -2.56
C THR A 18 -9.03 -8.16 -3.89
N LEU A 19 -8.41 -7.80 -5.02
CA LEU A 19 -8.64 -8.46 -6.31
C LEU A 19 -8.21 -9.93 -6.27
N MET A 20 -7.04 -10.22 -5.69
CA MET A 20 -6.54 -11.59 -5.56
C MET A 20 -7.47 -12.46 -4.71
N ASP A 21 -7.87 -11.94 -3.55
CA ASP A 21 -8.81 -12.55 -2.60
C ASP A 21 -10.14 -12.94 -3.26
N ARG A 22 -10.67 -12.07 -4.14
CA ARG A 22 -11.97 -12.29 -4.77
C ARG A 22 -11.92 -13.12 -6.04
N TYR A 23 -10.85 -13.07 -6.82
CA TYR A 23 -10.87 -13.55 -8.20
C TYR A 23 -9.70 -14.48 -8.60
N THR A 24 -8.66 -14.65 -7.78
CA THR A 24 -7.50 -15.50 -8.16
C THR A 24 -7.49 -16.90 -7.53
N GLY A 25 -8.50 -17.21 -6.71
CA GLY A 25 -8.62 -18.50 -6.03
C GLY A 25 -8.03 -18.46 -4.62
N ASP A 26 -7.12 -19.38 -4.30
CA ASP A 26 -6.53 -19.51 -2.96
C ASP A 26 -5.59 -18.33 -2.65
N PHE A 27 -6.01 -17.44 -1.76
CA PHE A 27 -5.24 -16.29 -1.32
C PHE A 27 -5.15 -16.28 0.21
N PRO A 28 -3.95 -16.46 0.80
CA PRO A 28 -3.82 -16.73 2.24
C PRO A 28 -3.93 -15.49 3.15
N VAL A 29 -4.14 -14.29 2.58
CA VAL A 29 -4.13 -13.05 3.36
C VAL A 29 -5.54 -12.68 3.80
N GLU A 30 -5.87 -13.10 5.01
CA GLU A 30 -7.16 -12.82 5.64
C GLU A 30 -7.22 -11.44 6.27
N LEU A 31 -6.10 -10.87 6.76
CA LEU A 31 -6.11 -9.57 7.46
C LEU A 31 -5.33 -8.49 6.70
N LYS A 32 -6.01 -7.41 6.31
CA LYS A 32 -5.45 -6.31 5.51
C LYS A 32 -5.30 -5.04 6.35
N LEU A 33 -4.07 -4.68 6.75
CA LEU A 33 -3.75 -3.40 7.39
C LEU A 33 -3.30 -2.39 6.33
N GLY A 34 -4.15 -1.42 6.02
CA GLY A 34 -3.89 -0.38 5.03
C GLY A 34 -3.15 0.81 5.61
N LEU A 35 -2.11 1.31 4.95
CA LEU A 35 -1.42 2.54 5.32
C LEU A 35 -2.01 3.73 4.56
N PHE A 36 -2.08 4.90 5.19
CA PHE A 36 -2.33 6.14 4.45
C PHE A 36 -1.18 6.42 3.50
N CYS A 37 -1.48 6.81 2.27
CA CYS A 37 -0.47 7.04 1.25
C CYS A 37 -0.89 8.18 0.33
N MET A 38 -0.14 9.28 0.37
CA MET A 38 -0.28 10.35 -0.61
C MET A 38 0.44 9.96 -1.90
N GLU A 39 1.74 9.66 -1.80
CA GLU A 39 2.67 9.42 -2.91
C GLU A 39 3.74 8.40 -2.50
N ASN A 40 4.39 7.77 -3.49
CA ASN A 40 5.49 6.84 -3.28
C ASN A 40 6.63 7.12 -4.27
N PHE A 41 7.87 6.81 -3.88
CA PHE A 41 9.07 7.20 -4.62
C PHE A 41 9.73 6.01 -5.33
N SER A 42 10.50 6.34 -6.36
CA SER A 42 11.42 5.41 -7.00
C SER A 42 12.69 5.35 -6.17
N TYR A 43 13.05 4.17 -5.65
CA TYR A 43 14.30 4.00 -4.88
C TYR A 43 15.52 4.59 -5.60
N THR A 44 15.67 4.29 -6.89
CA THR A 44 16.77 4.80 -7.72
C THR A 44 16.80 6.33 -7.78
N TYR A 45 15.63 6.97 -7.91
CA TYR A 45 15.57 8.43 -8.02
C TYR A 45 15.63 9.11 -6.65
N LEU A 46 15.12 8.47 -5.60
CA LEU A 46 15.26 8.95 -4.24
C LEU A 46 16.72 8.89 -3.78
N LYS A 47 17.43 7.80 -4.13
CA LYS A 47 18.88 7.69 -3.92
C LYS A 47 19.63 8.79 -4.66
N LYS A 48 19.33 8.99 -5.95
CA LYS A 48 19.95 10.08 -6.73
C LYS A 48 19.66 11.46 -6.14
N LEU A 49 18.42 11.70 -5.71
CA LEU A 49 18.04 12.95 -5.03
C LEU A 49 18.83 13.14 -3.74
N ALA A 50 18.97 12.11 -2.90
CA ALA A 50 19.76 12.17 -1.68
C ALA A 50 21.23 12.51 -1.99
N GLU A 51 21.83 11.85 -2.99
CA GLU A 51 23.20 12.11 -3.44
C GLU A 51 23.38 13.56 -3.93
N GLU A 52 22.42 14.10 -4.70
CA GLU A 52 22.43 15.50 -5.17
C GLU A 52 22.33 16.52 -4.02
N GLU A 53 21.71 16.14 -2.90
CA GLU A 53 21.59 16.96 -1.68
C GLU A 53 22.73 16.69 -0.68
N GLY A 54 23.74 15.89 -1.07
CA GLY A 54 24.91 15.57 -0.24
C GLY A 54 24.63 14.59 0.90
N ILE A 55 23.60 13.75 0.78
CA ILE A 55 23.14 12.80 1.80
C ILE A 55 23.50 11.38 1.37
N ASP A 56 24.30 10.68 2.17
CA ASP A 56 24.43 9.22 2.05
C ASP A 56 23.22 8.56 2.72
N LEU A 57 22.49 7.72 1.98
CA LEU A 57 21.37 6.97 2.53
C LEU A 57 21.80 6.00 3.64
N ALA A 58 23.07 5.57 3.69
CA ALA A 58 23.59 4.76 4.79
C ALA A 58 23.55 5.52 6.14
N ASP A 59 23.65 6.84 6.11
CA ASP A 59 23.63 7.70 7.29
C ASP A 59 22.22 8.06 7.76
N VAL A 60 21.19 7.73 6.98
CA VAL A 60 19.80 8.06 7.30
C VAL A 60 19.20 7.03 8.27
N SER A 61 18.71 7.52 9.40
CA SER A 61 18.03 6.74 10.44
C SER A 61 16.51 6.68 10.26
N GLU A 62 15.91 7.73 9.71
CA GLU A 62 14.45 7.84 9.49
C GLU A 62 14.13 8.80 8.35
N PHE A 63 13.11 8.48 7.55
CA PHE A 63 12.47 9.44 6.65
C PHE A 63 11.15 9.94 7.23
N ARG A 64 10.82 11.21 7.00
CA ARG A 64 9.48 11.75 7.27
C ARG A 64 9.00 12.70 6.20
N ILE A 65 7.71 12.67 5.89
CA ILE A 65 7.05 13.70 5.09
C ILE A 65 6.11 14.49 6.00
N GLU A 66 6.47 15.73 6.30
CA GLU A 66 5.65 16.62 7.11
C GLU A 66 5.86 18.07 6.70
N LYS A 67 4.82 18.90 6.85
CA LYS A 67 4.86 20.35 6.62
C LYS A 67 5.41 20.71 5.22
N GLY A 68 5.06 19.91 4.20
CA GLY A 68 5.46 20.13 2.81
C GLY A 68 6.94 19.85 2.51
N ARG A 69 7.62 19.05 3.34
CA ARG A 69 9.03 18.69 3.16
C ARG A 69 9.25 17.19 3.37
N LEU A 70 10.22 16.64 2.64
CA LEU A 70 10.82 15.34 2.90
C LEU A 70 12.04 15.54 3.80
N TRP A 71 12.00 14.95 5.00
CA TRP A 71 13.04 15.00 6.00
C TRP A 71 13.85 13.71 6.01
N PHE A 72 15.17 13.88 6.06
CA PHE A 72 16.17 12.86 6.28
C PHE A 72 16.73 13.07 7.68
N HIS A 73 16.34 12.23 8.63
CA HIS A 73 16.96 12.21 9.95
C HIS A 73 18.20 11.34 9.88
N LEU A 74 19.35 11.85 10.32
CA LEU A 74 20.61 11.13 10.23
C LEU A 74 20.94 10.39 11.54
N ASN A 75 21.87 9.44 11.47
CA ASN A 75 22.32 8.64 12.61
C ASN A 75 23.05 9.49 13.67
N ASP A 76 23.64 10.62 13.28
CA ASP A 76 24.29 11.58 14.17
C ASP A 76 23.31 12.53 14.89
N GLY A 77 22.01 12.40 14.60
CA GLY A 77 20.93 13.22 15.16
C GLY A 77 20.63 14.51 14.38
N SER A 78 21.43 14.85 13.35
CA SER A 78 21.13 15.97 12.47
C SER A 78 19.95 15.68 11.55
N LYS A 79 19.36 16.73 10.96
CA LYS A 79 18.21 16.63 10.07
C LYS A 79 18.41 17.48 8.83
N ILE A 80 18.27 16.86 7.67
CA ILE A 80 18.30 17.53 6.37
C ILE A 80 16.90 17.44 5.77
N SER A 81 16.47 18.44 5.02
CA SER A 81 15.16 18.38 4.37
C SER A 81 15.12 18.99 3.00
N VAL A 82 14.33 18.38 2.13
CA VAL A 82 14.10 18.78 0.75
C VAL A 82 12.64 19.25 0.61
N PRO A 83 12.35 20.38 -0.05
CA PRO A 83 10.97 20.77 -0.35
C PRO A 83 10.23 19.66 -1.11
N LEU A 84 8.97 19.42 -0.78
CA LEU A 84 8.22 18.32 -1.41
C LEU A 84 8.11 18.48 -2.93
N GLU A 85 8.02 19.72 -3.45
CA GLU A 85 8.06 20.02 -4.87
C GLU A 85 9.32 19.47 -5.56
N ARG A 86 10.48 19.63 -4.93
CA ARG A 86 11.74 19.05 -5.40
C ARG A 86 11.74 17.53 -5.26
N ALA A 87 11.25 17.01 -4.13
CA ALA A 87 11.16 15.57 -3.89
C ALA A 87 10.25 14.85 -4.90
N ARG A 88 9.21 15.51 -5.43
CA ARG A 88 8.33 14.98 -6.49
C ARG A 88 9.09 14.60 -7.77
N SER A 89 10.30 15.10 -8.00
CA SER A 89 11.16 14.63 -9.10
C SER A 89 11.56 13.15 -8.98
N ALA A 90 11.57 12.61 -7.76
CA ALA A 90 11.81 11.20 -7.46
C ALA A 90 10.53 10.37 -7.27
N MET A 91 9.36 11.01 -7.30
CA MET A 91 8.05 10.35 -7.16
C MET A 91 7.75 9.45 -8.37
N ARG A 92 7.03 8.37 -8.13
CA ARG A 92 6.51 7.52 -9.19
C ARG A 92 5.31 8.19 -9.88
N LYS A 93 5.38 8.32 -11.21
CA LYS A 93 4.31 8.96 -12.01
C LYS A 93 2.96 8.23 -11.96
N ASN A 94 2.93 6.94 -11.63
CA ASN A 94 1.68 6.20 -11.45
C ASN A 94 0.86 6.65 -10.23
N CYS A 95 1.46 7.39 -9.28
CA CYS A 95 0.75 7.95 -8.13
C CYS A 95 -0.21 9.09 -8.52
N THR A 96 0.02 9.79 -9.64
CA THR A 96 -0.78 10.97 -10.08
C THR A 96 -2.14 10.61 -10.65
N VAL A 97 -2.49 9.33 -10.62
CA VAL A 97 -3.77 8.79 -11.07
C VAL A 97 -4.29 7.81 -10.04
N CYS A 98 -3.98 8.00 -8.75
CA CYS A 98 -4.40 7.13 -7.65
C CYS A 98 -5.49 7.85 -6.83
N MET A 99 -6.71 7.30 -6.82
CA MET A 99 -7.86 7.94 -6.18
C MET A 99 -8.05 7.58 -4.70
N ASP A 100 -7.15 6.81 -4.10
CA ASP A 100 -7.27 6.35 -2.71
C ASP A 100 -6.10 6.88 -1.87
N PHE A 101 -6.42 7.64 -0.82
CA PHE A 101 -5.48 8.10 0.19
C PHE A 101 -5.41 7.20 1.42
N THR A 102 -6.53 6.58 1.80
CA THR A 102 -6.71 5.96 3.12
C THR A 102 -6.80 4.44 3.11
N SER A 103 -6.49 3.78 1.99
CA SER A 103 -6.62 2.32 1.84
C SER A 103 -8.05 1.85 2.10
N GLU A 104 -8.97 2.30 1.25
CA GLU A 104 -10.42 2.15 1.36
C GLU A 104 -10.87 0.68 1.43
N GLN A 105 -10.08 -0.26 0.90
CA GLN A 105 -10.40 -1.69 0.87
C GLN A 105 -9.69 -2.52 1.97
N SER A 106 -9.12 -1.87 2.98
CA SER A 106 -8.45 -2.56 4.11
C SER A 106 -9.44 -2.96 5.21
N ASP A 107 -9.04 -3.82 6.14
CA ASP A 107 -9.83 -4.07 7.36
C ASP A 107 -9.67 -2.93 8.37
N ILE A 108 -8.43 -2.42 8.45
CA ILE A 108 -8.04 -1.31 9.31
C ILE A 108 -7.10 -0.43 8.51
N SER A 109 -7.40 0.86 8.43
CA SER A 109 -6.51 1.85 7.84
C SER A 109 -5.80 2.68 8.90
N ILE A 110 -4.50 2.91 8.71
CA ILE A 110 -3.64 3.51 9.73
C ILE A 110 -2.78 4.60 9.09
N GLY A 111 -2.75 5.77 9.72
CA GLY A 111 -1.80 6.81 9.35
C GLY A 111 -1.81 8.01 10.29
N SER A 112 -0.88 8.92 10.07
CA SER A 112 -0.52 9.93 11.09
C SER A 112 -1.45 11.13 11.11
N VAL A 113 -2.02 11.45 9.96
CA VAL A 113 -2.88 12.62 9.75
C VAL A 113 -4.13 12.55 10.61
N GLY A 114 -4.44 13.65 11.29
CA GLY A 114 -5.65 13.82 12.10
C GLY A 114 -5.44 13.56 13.59
N SER A 115 -4.36 12.87 13.94
CA SER A 115 -3.95 12.57 15.31
C SER A 115 -2.78 13.44 15.78
N PRO A 116 -2.64 13.66 17.11
CA PRO A 116 -1.49 14.36 17.68
C PRO A 116 -0.20 13.53 17.54
N GLU A 117 0.96 14.18 17.72
CA GLU A 117 2.26 13.51 17.69
C GLU A 117 2.30 12.30 18.65
N GLY A 118 2.84 11.18 18.16
CA GLY A 118 2.88 9.91 18.89
C GLY A 118 1.57 9.12 18.89
N TRP A 119 0.52 9.63 18.24
CA TRP A 119 -0.74 8.93 18.01
C TRP A 119 -1.02 8.79 16.51
N SER A 120 -1.61 7.68 16.11
CA SER A 120 -2.01 7.40 14.73
C SER A 120 -3.52 7.47 14.63
N THR A 121 -4.04 7.93 13.51
CA THR A 121 -5.45 7.75 13.17
C THR A 121 -5.67 6.32 12.69
N ILE A 122 -6.73 5.71 13.17
CA ILE A 122 -7.26 4.42 12.75
C ILE A 122 -8.63 4.65 12.13
N ILE A 123 -8.86 4.06 10.96
CA ILE A 123 -10.19 3.91 10.34
C ILE A 123 -10.52 2.43 10.36
N ILE A 124 -11.55 2.04 11.11
CA ILE A 124 -12.05 0.67 11.13
C ILE A 124 -13.03 0.52 9.97
N ARG A 125 -12.84 -0.48 9.11
CA ARG A 125 -13.67 -0.66 7.91
C ARG A 125 -14.48 -1.95 7.92
N THR A 126 -13.98 -2.98 8.58
CA THR A 126 -14.65 -4.29 8.66
C THR A 126 -14.84 -4.71 10.10
N GLU A 127 -15.80 -5.61 10.34
CA GLU A 127 -16.03 -6.19 11.66
C GLU A 127 -14.81 -6.97 12.18
N LYS A 128 -14.08 -7.62 11.27
CA LYS A 128 -12.80 -8.28 11.60
C LYS A 128 -11.76 -7.27 12.09
N GLY A 129 -11.68 -6.11 11.45
CA GLY A 129 -10.85 -5.00 11.91
C GLY A 129 -11.27 -4.48 13.28
N HIS A 130 -12.58 -4.31 13.50
CA HIS A 130 -13.15 -3.87 14.77
C HIS A 130 -12.80 -4.84 15.91
N GLU A 131 -13.00 -6.15 15.70
CA GLU A 131 -12.69 -7.19 16.68
C GLU A 131 -11.20 -7.19 17.06
N LEU A 132 -10.30 -7.04 16.08
CA LEU A 132 -8.87 -6.98 16.34
C LEU A 132 -8.48 -5.76 17.18
N ILE A 133 -9.03 -4.58 16.89
CA ILE A 133 -8.78 -3.35 17.67
C ILE A 133 -9.24 -3.54 19.11
N GLU A 134 -10.45 -4.05 19.33
CA GLU A 134 -11.01 -4.24 20.66
C GLU A 134 -10.20 -5.24 21.50
N LYS A 135 -9.81 -6.36 20.88
CA LYS A 135 -8.97 -7.38 21.51
C LYS A 135 -7.58 -6.83 21.87
N ALA A 136 -6.91 -6.16 20.93
CA ALA A 136 -5.59 -5.56 21.16
C ALA A 136 -5.63 -4.45 22.23
N ARG A 137 -6.70 -3.66 22.26
CA ARG A 137 -6.96 -2.62 23.27
C ARG A 137 -7.13 -3.24 24.66
N LYS A 138 -7.97 -4.27 24.78
CA LYS A 138 -8.20 -4.99 26.04
C LYS A 138 -6.94 -5.68 26.56
N ALA A 139 -6.10 -6.18 25.66
CA ALA A 139 -4.81 -6.78 25.99
C ALA A 139 -3.69 -5.76 26.28
N GLY A 140 -3.96 -4.45 26.16
CA GLY A 140 -3.00 -3.39 26.47
C GLY A 140 -1.91 -3.15 25.41
N TYR A 141 -2.07 -3.72 24.21
CA TYR A 141 -1.13 -3.50 23.09
C TYR A 141 -1.26 -2.10 22.49
N ILE A 142 -2.48 -1.54 22.55
CA ILE A 142 -2.79 -0.19 22.09
C ILE A 142 -3.71 0.53 23.08
N GLU A 143 -3.57 1.85 23.11
CA GLU A 143 -4.50 2.78 23.75
C GLU A 143 -5.28 3.49 22.64
N THR A 144 -6.59 3.67 22.80
CA THR A 144 -7.44 4.38 21.83
C THR A 144 -8.27 5.48 22.48
N LYS A 145 -8.66 6.46 21.66
CA LYS A 145 -9.65 7.49 21.98
C LYS A 145 -10.37 7.92 20.71
N PRO A 146 -11.58 8.51 20.79
CA PRO A 146 -12.25 9.03 19.61
C PRO A 146 -11.38 10.04 18.85
N LEU A 147 -11.40 9.97 17.52
CA LEU A 147 -10.76 10.98 16.71
C LEU A 147 -11.54 12.31 16.80
N THR A 148 -10.83 13.43 16.90
CA THR A 148 -11.49 14.75 16.96
C THR A 148 -12.13 15.11 15.62
N GLU A 149 -13.23 15.87 15.63
CA GLU A 149 -13.83 16.39 14.38
C GLU A 149 -12.84 17.18 13.53
N ARG A 150 -11.95 17.96 14.17
CA ARG A 150 -10.89 18.67 13.46
C ARG A 150 -9.94 17.70 12.76
N GLY A 151 -9.62 16.58 13.41
CA GLY A 151 -8.85 15.51 12.82
C GLY A 151 -9.51 14.98 11.55
N ILE A 152 -10.78 14.55 11.67
CA ILE A 152 -11.60 14.04 10.56
C ILE A 152 -11.62 15.05 9.39
N ARG A 153 -11.90 16.33 9.65
CA ARG A 153 -11.91 17.37 8.61
C ARG A 153 -10.56 17.53 7.88
N ILE A 154 -9.43 17.29 8.56
CA ILE A 154 -8.11 17.33 7.92
C ILE A 154 -7.92 16.09 7.02
N LEU A 155 -8.34 14.91 7.47
CA LEU A 155 -8.31 13.69 6.65
C LEU A 155 -9.15 13.86 5.38
N GLU A 156 -10.40 14.30 5.52
CA GLU A 156 -11.30 14.56 4.39
C GLU A 156 -10.65 15.54 3.41
N LYS A 157 -10.10 16.65 3.91
CA LYS A 157 -9.44 17.65 3.05
C LYS A 157 -8.29 17.06 2.25
N LEU A 158 -7.42 16.24 2.86
CA LEU A 158 -6.29 15.64 2.15
C LEU A 158 -6.74 14.58 1.15
N ALA A 159 -7.71 13.74 1.52
CA ALA A 159 -8.22 12.70 0.65
C ALA A 159 -8.98 13.30 -0.55
N SER A 160 -9.83 14.31 -0.32
CA SER A 160 -10.49 15.08 -1.37
C SER A 160 -9.48 15.78 -2.27
N GLY A 161 -8.46 16.43 -1.71
CA GLY A 161 -7.41 17.10 -2.50
C GLY A 161 -6.68 16.13 -3.42
N LYS A 162 -6.32 14.94 -2.92
CA LYS A 162 -5.71 13.88 -3.74
C LYS A 162 -6.63 13.44 -4.88
N LYS A 163 -7.90 13.16 -4.57
CA LYS A 163 -8.91 12.73 -5.55
C LYS A 163 -9.16 13.80 -6.61
N GLU A 164 -9.27 15.07 -6.21
CA GLU A 164 -9.48 16.18 -7.13
C GLU A 164 -8.30 16.37 -8.09
N GLU A 165 -7.07 16.44 -7.57
CA GLU A 165 -5.85 16.59 -8.37
C GLU A 165 -5.68 15.43 -9.35
N ASN A 166 -5.84 14.19 -8.86
CA ASN A 166 -5.65 13.00 -9.68
C ASN A 166 -6.79 12.79 -10.68
N LEU A 167 -8.02 13.21 -10.39
CA LEU A 167 -9.12 13.18 -11.36
C LEU A 167 -8.87 14.15 -12.52
N GLN A 168 -8.27 15.32 -12.27
CA GLN A 168 -7.86 16.23 -13.33
C GLN A 168 -6.81 15.58 -14.24
N GLU A 169 -5.82 14.90 -13.65
CA GLU A 169 -4.80 14.17 -14.41
C GLU A 169 -5.39 12.99 -15.20
N ILE A 170 -6.33 12.23 -14.63
CA ILE A 170 -7.06 11.17 -15.34
C ILE A 170 -7.76 11.76 -16.57
N LYS A 171 -8.57 12.82 -16.40
CA LYS A 171 -9.27 13.50 -17.51
C LYS A 171 -8.30 13.99 -18.58
N ARG A 172 -7.15 14.57 -18.17
CA ARG A 172 -6.11 15.04 -19.08
C ARG A 172 -5.47 13.90 -19.87
N ARG A 173 -5.25 12.74 -19.26
CA ARG A 173 -4.71 11.56 -19.95
C ARG A 173 -5.72 10.98 -20.93
N GLU A 174 -6.99 10.86 -20.53
CA GLU A 174 -8.03 10.31 -21.38
C GLU A 174 -8.33 11.19 -22.59
N SER A 175 -8.22 12.52 -22.47
CA SER A 175 -8.39 13.44 -23.60
C SER A 175 -7.32 13.29 -24.70
N VAL A 176 -6.19 12.64 -24.40
CA VAL A 176 -5.12 12.32 -25.35
C VAL A 176 -4.99 10.80 -25.57
N ALA A 177 -6.10 10.07 -25.43
CA ALA A 177 -6.21 8.63 -25.67
C ALA A 177 -5.23 7.78 -24.83
N ARG A 178 -4.93 8.21 -23.60
CA ARG A 178 -4.17 7.42 -22.62
C ARG A 178 -5.11 6.96 -21.51
N PRO A 179 -5.79 5.81 -21.66
CA PRO A 179 -6.79 5.37 -20.70
C PRO A 179 -6.19 5.13 -19.31
N VAL A 180 -7.07 5.18 -18.31
CA VAL A 180 -6.79 4.82 -16.93
C VAL A 180 -7.78 3.73 -16.54
N LEU A 181 -7.45 2.48 -16.87
CA LEU A 181 -8.40 1.35 -16.87
C LEU A 181 -9.08 1.11 -15.52
N TYR A 182 -8.32 1.18 -14.43
CA TYR A 182 -8.86 0.93 -13.09
C TYR A 182 -9.93 1.97 -12.65
N TRP A 183 -10.04 3.09 -13.37
CA TRP A 183 -11.08 4.11 -13.15
C TRP A 183 -12.32 3.90 -14.04
N ARG A 184 -12.25 2.94 -14.97
CA ARG A 184 -13.37 2.50 -15.81
C ARG A 184 -14.00 1.27 -15.17
N VAL A 185 -14.67 1.53 -14.05
CA VAL A 185 -15.25 0.47 -13.23
C VAL A 185 -16.54 -0.04 -13.87
N MET A 186 -16.87 -1.30 -13.57
CA MET A 186 -18.01 -2.02 -14.11
C MET A 186 -18.54 -3.01 -13.06
N PRO A 187 -19.79 -3.49 -13.17
CA PRO A 187 -20.32 -4.52 -12.29
C PRO A 187 -19.46 -5.80 -12.32
N ASP A 188 -19.42 -6.53 -11.20
CA ASP A 188 -18.63 -7.77 -11.05
C ASP A 188 -18.88 -8.81 -12.15
N GLU A 189 -20.14 -8.99 -12.60
CA GLU A 189 -20.50 -9.94 -13.64
C GLU A 189 -19.89 -9.54 -14.99
N GLU A 190 -20.02 -8.26 -15.37
CA GLU A 190 -19.42 -7.72 -16.60
C GLU A 190 -17.88 -7.73 -16.51
N TYR A 191 -17.31 -7.48 -15.34
CA TYR A 191 -15.86 -7.52 -15.12
C TYR A 191 -15.25 -8.86 -15.47
N LEU A 192 -15.86 -9.96 -15.01
CA LEU A 192 -15.34 -11.30 -15.28
C LEU A 192 -15.43 -11.63 -16.77
N GLU A 193 -16.54 -11.28 -17.42
CA GLU A 193 -16.71 -11.46 -18.87
C GLU A 193 -15.67 -10.65 -19.65
N GLU A 194 -15.47 -9.37 -19.31
CA GLU A 194 -14.49 -8.50 -19.96
C GLU A 194 -13.09 -9.09 -19.87
N VAL A 195 -12.62 -9.47 -18.68
CA VAL A 195 -11.21 -9.87 -18.49
C VAL A 195 -10.91 -11.33 -18.81
N THR A 196 -11.89 -12.12 -19.28
CA THR A 196 -11.74 -13.57 -19.47
C THR A 196 -10.61 -13.92 -20.44
N ASP A 197 -10.52 -13.23 -21.57
CA ASP A 197 -9.55 -13.55 -22.64
C ASP A 197 -8.22 -12.79 -22.51
N TYR A 198 -8.07 -11.95 -21.48
CA TYR A 198 -6.87 -11.12 -21.29
C TYR A 198 -5.72 -11.93 -20.70
N GLN A 199 -4.51 -11.76 -21.23
CA GLN A 199 -3.31 -12.47 -20.77
C GLN A 199 -2.21 -11.50 -20.33
N PHE A 200 -1.01 -12.05 -20.09
CA PHE A 200 0.15 -11.24 -19.71
C PHE A 200 0.52 -10.18 -20.76
N ASP A 201 0.31 -10.47 -22.04
CA ASP A 201 0.61 -9.52 -23.12
C ASP A 201 -0.32 -8.30 -23.08
N ASP A 202 -1.59 -8.48 -22.72
CA ASP A 202 -2.51 -7.38 -22.48
C ASP A 202 -2.11 -6.60 -21.21
N LEU A 203 -1.76 -7.30 -20.12
CA LEU A 203 -1.22 -6.64 -18.92
C LEU A 203 0.03 -5.81 -19.25
N ARG A 204 0.90 -6.33 -20.12
CA ARG A 204 2.11 -5.64 -20.57
C ARG A 204 1.75 -4.36 -21.32
N SER A 205 0.86 -4.44 -22.30
CA SER A 205 0.38 -3.29 -23.08
C SER A 205 -0.33 -2.25 -22.21
N ASP A 206 -1.30 -2.69 -21.42
CA ASP A 206 -2.23 -1.83 -20.69
C ASP A 206 -1.63 -1.17 -19.45
N VAL A 207 -0.64 -1.83 -18.83
CA VAL A 207 -0.12 -1.41 -17.52
C VAL A 207 1.38 -1.21 -17.52
N ILE A 208 2.16 -2.15 -18.05
CA ILE A 208 3.62 -2.15 -17.88
C ILE A 208 4.28 -1.13 -18.82
N ASP A 209 4.00 -1.21 -20.11
CA ASP A 209 4.66 -0.41 -21.14
C ASP A 209 4.23 1.06 -21.10
N VAL A 210 2.99 1.33 -20.68
CA VAL A 210 2.49 2.69 -20.44
C VAL A 210 2.93 3.27 -19.08
N GLY A 211 3.67 2.51 -18.27
CA GLY A 211 4.24 2.96 -17.00
C GLY A 211 3.23 3.11 -15.86
N ALA A 212 2.08 2.42 -15.92
CA ALA A 212 1.07 2.43 -14.88
C ALA A 212 1.36 1.44 -13.73
N CYS A 213 2.23 0.44 -13.95
CA CYS A 213 2.58 -0.58 -12.96
C CYS A 213 3.01 0.02 -11.60
N VAL A 214 2.31 -0.34 -10.52
CA VAL A 214 2.59 0.13 -9.15
C VAL A 214 3.65 -0.70 -8.41
N LEU A 215 4.16 -1.76 -9.04
CA LEU A 215 5.17 -2.67 -8.48
C LEU A 215 4.71 -3.33 -7.17
N CYS A 216 3.49 -3.85 -7.11
CA CYS A 216 2.94 -4.54 -5.94
C CYS A 216 3.31 -6.03 -5.85
N GLY A 217 3.71 -6.66 -6.97
CA GLY A 217 4.06 -8.09 -7.02
C GLY A 217 2.89 -9.04 -7.26
N ALA A 218 1.66 -8.55 -7.42
CA ALA A 218 0.46 -9.38 -7.59
C ALA A 218 0.53 -10.32 -8.80
N CYS A 219 1.10 -9.87 -9.91
CA CYS A 219 1.29 -10.67 -11.13
C CYS A 219 2.26 -11.84 -10.94
N VAL A 220 3.26 -11.72 -10.06
CA VAL A 220 4.14 -12.82 -9.67
C VAL A 220 3.38 -13.80 -8.79
N ALA A 221 2.70 -13.26 -7.77
CA ALA A 221 1.97 -14.04 -6.77
C ALA A 221 0.81 -14.86 -7.36
N SER A 222 0.09 -14.30 -8.33
CA SER A 222 -1.06 -14.95 -8.99
C SER A 222 -0.68 -15.90 -10.12
N CYS A 223 0.58 -15.91 -10.58
CA CYS A 223 0.97 -16.75 -11.70
C CYS A 223 0.99 -18.24 -11.29
N PRO A 224 0.17 -19.11 -11.90
CA PRO A 224 0.13 -20.53 -11.53
C PRO A 224 1.42 -21.27 -11.93
N GLU A 225 1.98 -20.94 -13.09
CA GLU A 225 3.17 -21.60 -13.66
C GLU A 225 4.51 -21.05 -13.14
N ASN A 226 4.48 -20.02 -12.29
CA ASN A 226 5.68 -19.34 -11.78
C ASN A 226 6.62 -18.80 -12.89
N ILE A 227 6.05 -18.43 -14.04
CA ILE A 227 6.78 -17.89 -15.20
C ILE A 227 6.88 -16.36 -15.20
N VAL A 228 6.21 -15.67 -14.26
CA VAL A 228 6.29 -14.21 -14.14
C VAL A 228 7.33 -13.84 -13.08
N SER A 229 8.29 -12.99 -13.44
CA SER A 229 9.30 -12.45 -12.52
C SER A 229 9.36 -10.92 -12.61
N ILE A 230 10.00 -10.25 -11.65
CA ILE A 230 10.23 -8.80 -11.70
C ILE A 230 11.72 -8.54 -11.85
N LYS A 231 12.10 -7.98 -13.00
CA LYS A 231 13.47 -7.58 -13.32
C LYS A 231 13.53 -6.08 -13.56
N ASP A 232 14.49 -5.39 -12.95
CA ASP A 232 14.68 -3.94 -13.10
C ASP A 232 13.39 -3.09 -12.91
N ARG A 233 12.53 -3.53 -11.97
CA ARG A 233 11.22 -2.94 -11.62
C ARG A 233 10.13 -3.13 -12.68
N LYS A 234 10.29 -4.09 -13.60
CA LYS A 234 9.31 -4.46 -14.61
C LYS A 234 8.94 -5.93 -14.47
N PRO A 235 7.65 -6.28 -14.42
CA PRO A 235 7.25 -7.66 -14.58
C PRO A 235 7.59 -8.16 -15.98
N GLU A 236 8.14 -9.36 -16.08
CA GLU A 236 8.50 -10.06 -17.31
C GLU A 236 7.99 -11.49 -17.23
N VAL A 237 7.65 -12.07 -18.38
CA VAL A 237 7.27 -13.49 -18.50
C VAL A 237 8.43 -14.28 -19.09
N HIS A 238 8.69 -15.47 -18.56
CA HIS A 238 9.73 -16.39 -18.99
C HIS A 238 9.11 -17.77 -19.21
N GLY A 239 8.65 -18.04 -20.43
CA GLY A 239 7.94 -19.27 -20.78
C GLY A 239 6.64 -18.99 -21.50
N GLU A 240 5.84 -20.03 -21.68
CA GLU A 240 4.55 -19.97 -22.36
C GLU A 240 3.42 -19.92 -21.31
N CYS A 241 2.59 -18.89 -21.40
CA CYS A 241 1.42 -18.77 -20.54
C CYS A 241 0.35 -19.78 -20.99
N PRO A 242 -0.29 -20.54 -20.08
CA PRO A 242 -1.37 -21.44 -20.45
C PRO A 242 -2.49 -20.70 -21.18
N GLU A 243 -3.10 -21.37 -22.16
CA GLU A 243 -4.28 -20.86 -22.87
C GLU A 243 -5.41 -20.57 -21.86
N GLY A 244 -6.06 -19.41 -22.01
CA GLY A 244 -7.14 -18.98 -21.11
C GLY A 244 -6.70 -18.50 -19.72
N CYS A 245 -5.39 -18.44 -19.42
CA CYS A 245 -4.92 -17.89 -18.14
C CYS A 245 -4.93 -16.35 -18.15
N ASN A 246 -5.69 -15.75 -17.24
CA ASN A 246 -5.81 -14.30 -17.03
C ASN A 246 -5.39 -13.83 -15.62
N ALA A 247 -4.86 -14.73 -14.79
CA ALA A 247 -4.64 -14.49 -13.35
C ALA A 247 -3.84 -13.21 -13.03
N CYS A 248 -2.79 -12.93 -13.79
CA CYS A 248 -1.96 -11.74 -13.58
C CYS A 248 -2.66 -10.43 -13.98
N TYR A 249 -3.58 -10.48 -14.95
CA TYR A 249 -4.39 -9.34 -15.39
C TYR A 249 -5.45 -9.02 -14.33
N VAL A 250 -6.15 -10.06 -13.86
CA VAL A 250 -7.17 -10.00 -12.81
C VAL A 250 -6.59 -9.50 -11.47
N ALA A 251 -5.38 -9.93 -11.11
CA ALA A 251 -4.72 -9.54 -9.87
C ALA A 251 -4.20 -8.08 -9.87
N CYS A 252 -4.13 -7.43 -11.04
CA CYS A 252 -3.47 -6.14 -11.18
C CYS A 252 -4.39 -4.99 -10.74
N PRO A 253 -3.98 -4.13 -9.78
CA PRO A 253 -4.82 -3.01 -9.33
C PRO A 253 -4.88 -1.84 -10.33
N ARG A 254 -4.39 -2.04 -11.55
CA ARG A 254 -4.22 -0.99 -12.59
C ARG A 254 -4.85 -1.36 -13.93
N THR A 255 -5.37 -2.59 -14.07
CA THR A 255 -6.29 -3.02 -15.12
C THR A 255 -7.72 -2.60 -14.74
N TYR A 256 -8.76 -3.18 -15.35
CA TYR A 256 -10.14 -2.97 -14.89
C TYR A 256 -10.32 -3.42 -13.44
N VAL A 257 -11.18 -2.72 -12.70
CA VAL A 257 -11.52 -3.03 -11.32
C VAL A 257 -13.03 -2.95 -11.17
N PRO A 258 -13.68 -3.95 -10.53
CA PRO A 258 -15.12 -3.92 -10.25
C PRO A 258 -15.55 -2.72 -9.43
N ASP A 259 -16.77 -2.24 -9.67
CA ASP A 259 -17.38 -1.12 -8.95
C ASP A 259 -17.58 -1.40 -7.44
N SER A 260 -17.76 -2.68 -7.08
CA SER A 260 -17.81 -3.16 -5.70
C SER A 260 -16.48 -3.03 -4.93
N ILE A 261 -15.36 -2.84 -5.64
CA ILE A 261 -14.05 -2.56 -5.03
C ILE A 261 -13.73 -1.06 -5.10
N ILE A 262 -13.94 -0.44 -6.27
CA ILE A 262 -13.74 1.00 -6.48
C ILE A 262 -15.02 1.58 -7.06
N GLY A 263 -15.78 2.34 -6.27
CA GLY A 263 -17.05 2.92 -6.73
C GLY A 263 -16.88 4.09 -7.72
N HIS A 264 -17.86 4.29 -8.60
CA HIS A 264 -17.93 5.46 -9.49
C HIS A 264 -17.97 6.79 -8.73
N ASP A 265 -18.61 6.79 -7.56
CA ASP A 265 -18.72 7.93 -6.64
C ASP A 265 -17.50 8.10 -5.74
N SER A 266 -16.46 7.25 -5.89
CA SER A 266 -15.21 7.33 -5.11
C SER A 266 -14.58 8.73 -5.19
N ALA A 267 -14.80 9.49 -6.26
CA ALA A 267 -14.34 10.87 -6.36
C ALA A 267 -15.07 11.83 -5.40
N SER A 268 -16.33 11.56 -5.06
CA SER A 268 -17.17 12.34 -4.14
C SER A 268 -17.17 11.82 -2.70
N THR A 269 -16.74 10.58 -2.46
CA THR A 269 -16.62 9.97 -1.12
C THR A 269 -15.15 9.93 -0.67
N PRO A 270 -14.65 10.95 0.06
CA PRO A 270 -13.21 11.11 0.28
C PRO A 270 -12.55 10.00 1.10
N LEU A 271 -13.30 9.35 1.99
CA LEU A 271 -12.76 8.36 2.93
C LEU A 271 -13.29 6.94 2.68
N GLY A 272 -14.08 6.73 1.62
CA GLY A 272 -14.79 5.49 1.35
C GLY A 272 -15.77 5.11 2.47
N GLU A 273 -16.16 3.83 2.51
CA GLU A 273 -16.95 3.27 3.59
C GLU A 273 -16.09 2.97 4.83
N TYR A 274 -16.66 3.18 6.01
CA TYR A 274 -16.01 2.93 7.29
C TYR A 274 -17.05 2.72 8.40
N ILE A 275 -16.61 2.09 9.49
CA ILE A 275 -17.38 1.87 10.72
C ILE A 275 -17.08 2.97 11.74
N GLU A 276 -15.80 3.23 12.03
CA GLU A 276 -15.40 4.15 13.10
C GLU A 276 -14.03 4.80 12.86
N PHE A 277 -13.84 6.02 13.35
CA PHE A 277 -12.54 6.69 13.47
C PHE A 277 -12.03 6.72 14.92
N LEU A 278 -10.79 6.25 15.10
CA LEU A 278 -10.11 6.32 16.38
C LEU A 278 -8.75 7.02 16.23
N SER A 279 -8.26 7.58 17.33
CA SER A 279 -6.85 7.89 17.51
C SER A 279 -6.26 6.83 18.43
N ALA A 280 -5.16 6.20 18.01
CA ALA A 280 -4.51 5.13 18.75
C ALA A 280 -3.02 5.36 18.98
N ARG A 281 -2.48 4.83 20.07
CA ARG A 281 -1.04 4.80 20.36
C ARG A 281 -0.65 3.41 20.86
N ALA A 282 0.53 2.95 20.47
CA ALA A 282 1.13 1.74 21.01
C ALA A 282 2.16 2.11 22.09
N PRO A 283 1.89 1.91 23.39
CA PRO A 283 2.82 2.32 24.44
C PRO A 283 4.14 1.54 24.42
N MET A 284 4.12 0.30 23.90
CA MET A 284 5.28 -0.59 23.85
C MET A 284 6.21 -0.35 22.64
N PHE A 285 5.74 0.37 21.63
CA PHE A 285 6.46 0.55 20.36
C PHE A 285 6.64 2.02 20.05
N ARG A 286 7.83 2.38 19.55
CA ARG A 286 8.13 3.74 19.11
C ARG A 286 7.60 3.98 17.69
N GLY A 287 7.21 5.21 17.41
CA GLY A 287 6.82 5.66 16.07
C GLY A 287 5.32 5.81 15.89
N GLN A 288 4.94 6.86 15.16
CA GLN A 288 3.59 7.08 14.66
C GLN A 288 3.37 6.14 13.46
N ASP A 289 2.15 5.63 13.30
CA ASP A 289 1.74 4.68 12.27
C ASP A 289 2.34 3.29 12.48
N GLY A 290 3.65 3.16 12.27
CA GLY A 290 4.40 1.92 12.40
C GLY A 290 4.32 1.30 13.79
N GLY A 291 4.23 2.11 14.85
CA GLY A 291 4.09 1.60 16.22
C GLY A 291 2.75 0.88 16.44
N VAL A 292 1.64 1.45 15.93
CA VAL A 292 0.31 0.83 16.02
C VAL A 292 0.24 -0.43 15.16
N VAL A 293 0.75 -0.38 13.92
CA VAL A 293 0.84 -1.55 13.04
C VAL A 293 1.63 -2.68 13.71
N THR A 294 2.81 -2.36 14.25
CA THR A 294 3.68 -3.32 14.95
C THR A 294 2.95 -3.95 16.13
N ALA A 295 2.20 -3.16 16.90
CA ALA A 295 1.44 -3.65 18.04
C ALA A 295 0.32 -4.61 17.63
N LEU A 296 -0.45 -4.26 16.60
CA LEU A 296 -1.56 -5.08 16.11
C LEU A 296 -1.08 -6.41 15.54
N LEU A 297 -0.01 -6.40 14.73
CA LEU A 297 0.57 -7.62 14.17
C LEU A 297 1.22 -8.50 15.25
N THR A 298 1.94 -7.88 16.20
CA THR A 298 2.53 -8.62 17.32
C THR A 298 1.45 -9.30 18.16
N TYR A 299 0.35 -8.60 18.43
CA TYR A 299 -0.80 -9.17 19.12
C TYR A 299 -1.40 -10.33 18.32
N ALA A 300 -1.68 -10.11 17.04
CA ALA A 300 -2.29 -11.12 16.17
C ALA A 300 -1.46 -12.40 16.05
N LEU A 301 -0.13 -12.29 15.91
CA LEU A 301 0.79 -13.44 15.89
C LEU A 301 0.77 -14.20 17.23
N ARG A 302 0.89 -13.47 18.36
CA ARG A 302 0.99 -14.10 19.70
C ARG A 302 -0.27 -14.83 20.11
N GLU A 303 -1.43 -14.35 19.69
CA GLU A 303 -2.71 -14.98 19.97
C GLU A 303 -3.12 -16.03 18.92
N GLY A 304 -2.27 -16.27 17.91
CA GLY A 304 -2.55 -17.23 16.84
C GLY A 304 -3.70 -16.83 15.92
N ILE A 305 -4.01 -15.54 15.83
CA ILE A 305 -5.00 -14.99 14.86
C ILE A 305 -4.46 -15.09 13.44
N ILE A 306 -3.14 -14.94 13.29
CA ILE A 306 -2.39 -15.10 12.05
C ILE A 306 -1.14 -15.94 12.33
N GLU A 307 -0.65 -16.63 11.30
CA GLU A 307 0.60 -17.42 11.32
C GLU A 307 1.79 -16.63 10.75
N GLY A 308 1.54 -15.48 10.12
CA GLY A 308 2.56 -14.65 9.51
C GLY A 308 2.00 -13.31 9.01
N ALA A 309 2.88 -12.35 8.76
CA ALA A 309 2.52 -11.07 8.19
C ALA A 309 3.44 -10.66 7.05
N LEU A 310 2.86 -10.26 5.93
CA LEU A 310 3.58 -9.66 4.81
C LEU A 310 3.88 -8.20 5.15
N VAL A 311 5.16 -7.90 5.35
CA VAL A 311 5.66 -6.57 5.71
C VAL A 311 6.81 -6.13 4.80
N VAL A 312 7.16 -4.85 4.87
CA VAL A 312 8.28 -4.27 4.10
C VAL A 312 9.44 -3.97 5.05
N ASP A 313 10.56 -4.65 4.86
CA ASP A 313 11.83 -4.32 5.49
C ASP A 313 12.77 -3.60 4.49
N ARG A 314 14.01 -3.35 4.91
CA ARG A 314 15.07 -2.77 4.10
C ARG A 314 16.20 -3.79 3.86
N ASP A 315 16.77 -3.71 2.67
CA ASP A 315 17.97 -4.44 2.28
C ASP A 315 19.16 -4.02 3.16
N HIS A 316 19.89 -5.01 3.68
CA HIS A 316 21.04 -4.79 4.55
C HIS A 316 22.29 -4.34 3.79
N GLU A 317 22.38 -4.64 2.49
CA GLU A 317 23.50 -4.25 1.62
C GLU A 317 23.20 -2.97 0.84
N LYS A 318 21.91 -2.69 0.60
CA LYS A 318 21.45 -1.50 -0.15
C LYS A 318 20.61 -0.61 0.76
N PRO A 319 21.21 0.42 1.38
CA PRO A 319 20.52 1.29 2.34
C PRO A 319 19.17 1.75 1.81
N TRP A 320 18.13 1.57 2.63
CA TRP A 320 16.74 1.97 2.37
C TRP A 320 16.08 1.36 1.13
N LYS A 321 16.71 0.40 0.46
CA LYS A 321 16.05 -0.34 -0.61
C LYS A 321 14.99 -1.26 0.03
N PRO A 322 13.70 -1.10 -0.31
CA PRO A 322 12.66 -1.95 0.27
C PRO A 322 12.80 -3.40 -0.20
N LEU A 323 12.54 -4.34 0.71
CA LEU A 323 12.38 -5.76 0.41
C LEU A 323 11.14 -6.30 1.14
N PRO A 324 10.38 -7.20 0.51
CA PRO A 324 9.26 -7.83 1.18
C PRO A 324 9.77 -8.93 2.12
N VAL A 325 9.10 -9.11 3.24
CA VAL A 325 9.41 -10.13 4.25
C VAL A 325 8.10 -10.76 4.71
N LEU A 326 8.07 -12.08 4.79
CA LEU A 326 7.06 -12.82 5.54
C LEU A 326 7.56 -12.97 6.97
N ALA A 327 6.99 -12.18 7.88
CA ALA A 327 7.34 -12.18 9.29
C ALA A 327 6.45 -13.18 10.04
N GLU A 328 7.02 -14.31 10.45
CA GLU A 328 6.31 -15.35 11.22
C GLU A 328 6.52 -15.17 12.74
N GLU A 329 7.51 -14.37 13.16
CA GLU A 329 7.79 -14.08 14.57
C GLU A 329 7.61 -12.59 14.92
N PRO A 330 7.16 -12.24 16.14
CA PRO A 330 7.05 -10.86 16.61
C PRO A 330 8.31 -10.00 16.42
N GLN A 331 9.49 -10.60 16.56
CA GLN A 331 10.76 -9.90 16.40
C GLN A 331 10.99 -9.42 14.96
N ASP A 332 10.49 -10.16 13.96
CA ASP A 332 10.61 -9.81 12.55
C ASP A 332 9.73 -8.60 12.22
N ILE A 333 8.55 -8.50 12.84
CA ILE A 333 7.68 -7.33 12.75
C ILE A 333 8.38 -6.09 13.29
N VAL A 334 8.97 -6.19 14.48
CA VAL A 334 9.68 -5.07 15.12
C VAL A 334 10.89 -4.64 14.29
N LYS A 335 11.64 -5.61 13.74
CA LYS A 335 12.79 -5.35 12.87
C LYS A 335 12.36 -4.60 11.59
N ALA A 336 11.24 -5.00 10.99
CA ALA A 336 10.70 -4.39 9.78
C ALA A 336 10.03 -3.03 10.02
N ALA A 337 9.94 -2.54 11.26
CA ALA A 337 9.27 -1.27 11.56
C ALA A 337 9.96 -0.05 10.91
N GLY A 338 9.21 1.06 10.86
CA GLY A 338 9.66 2.33 10.29
C GLY A 338 9.29 2.52 8.83
N THR A 339 9.23 3.77 8.39
CA THR A 339 8.66 4.15 7.10
C THR A 339 9.61 3.92 5.94
N LYS A 340 9.18 3.19 4.91
CA LYS A 340 9.91 3.02 3.65
C LYS A 340 9.13 3.69 2.51
N TYR A 341 9.62 4.82 2.02
CA TYR A 341 8.97 5.61 0.97
C TYR A 341 9.30 5.17 -0.45
N SER A 342 9.66 3.90 -0.66
CA SER A 342 9.92 3.37 -2.00
C SER A 342 9.06 2.15 -2.28
N ALA A 343 8.68 1.97 -3.54
CA ALA A 343 7.83 0.84 -3.92
C ALA A 343 8.51 -0.51 -3.67
N CYS A 344 7.73 -1.45 -3.14
CA CYS A 344 8.14 -2.81 -2.82
C CYS A 344 7.12 -3.80 -3.42
N PRO A 345 7.57 -4.82 -4.19
CA PRO A 345 6.70 -5.87 -4.69
C PRO A 345 6.30 -6.84 -3.56
N LEU A 346 5.48 -6.35 -2.63
CA LEU A 346 5.11 -7.03 -1.39
C LEU A 346 4.54 -8.43 -1.62
N LEU A 347 3.60 -8.56 -2.55
CA LEU A 347 2.85 -9.80 -2.76
C LEU A 347 3.73 -10.92 -3.34
N LYS A 348 4.90 -10.61 -3.93
CA LYS A 348 5.78 -11.63 -4.52
C LYS A 348 6.28 -12.65 -3.49
N ILE A 349 6.34 -12.28 -2.21
CA ILE A 349 6.79 -13.14 -1.12
C ILE A 349 5.88 -14.36 -0.92
N LEU A 350 4.67 -14.36 -1.47
CA LEU A 350 3.77 -15.54 -1.44
C LEU A 350 4.24 -16.69 -2.34
N LYS A 351 5.27 -16.47 -3.16
CA LYS A 351 5.87 -17.46 -4.07
C LYS A 351 7.33 -17.81 -3.71
N GLU A 352 7.85 -17.25 -2.63
CA GLU A 352 9.18 -17.50 -2.09
C GLU A 352 9.06 -18.40 -0.85
#